data_AF-A0A1G9YCX2-F1
#
_entry.id   AF-A0A1G9YCX2-F1
#
_cell.length_a   1.000
_cell.length_b   1.000
_cell.length_c   1.000
_cell.angle_alpha   90.00
_cell.angle_beta   90.00
_cell.angle_gamma   90.00
#
_symmetry.space_group_name_H-M   'P 1'
#
loop_
_entity.id
_entity.type
_entity.pdbx_description
1 polymer ?
#
loop_
_entity_poly.entity_id
_entity_poly.type
_entity_poly.pdbx_seq_one_letter_code
_entity_poly.pdbx_strand_id
1 'polypeptide(L)'
;MRVTTRATTRSTAARWGARCVGVGLATALAVAFAAGPASAAPGPQLGAAVAPEEVADNPDCDDFTQFAGAEEFDTDDEPTNGQVLDINGQGTITLGVTQRTEEPDGQLLSFDVEGPFAVVGAIVKGGPANEGGANLYDYTGTPAGQIEADVDLHAQLNPPGNAITDISHVAFCVVPDGNNT
;
A
#
# COMPACT_ATOMS: atom_id res chain seq x y z
N MET A 1 39.76 -58.19 41.85
CA MET A 1 39.47 -59.58 42.27
C MET A 1 38.00 -59.64 42.68
N ARG A 2 37.23 -60.50 42.00
CA ARG A 2 35.79 -60.73 42.22
C ARG A 2 35.57 -61.62 43.45
N VAL A 3 34.51 -61.41 44.24
CA VAL A 3 33.61 -62.47 44.77
C VAL A 3 32.22 -61.87 45.07
N THR A 4 31.20 -62.58 44.58
CA THR A 4 29.73 -62.43 44.67
C THR A 4 29.11 -63.06 45.94
N THR A 5 27.91 -62.61 46.37
CA THR A 5 26.71 -63.49 46.52
C THR A 5 25.38 -62.74 46.74
N ARG A 6 24.28 -63.49 46.53
CA ARG A 6 22.89 -63.20 46.12
C ARG A 6 21.89 -63.51 47.25
N ALA A 7 20.72 -62.85 47.30
CA ALA A 7 19.40 -63.42 47.67
C ALA A 7 18.24 -62.40 47.46
N THR A 8 17.32 -62.58 46.50
CA THR A 8 15.94 -63.19 46.57
C THR A 8 14.90 -62.28 47.26
N THR A 9 13.79 -61.82 46.63
CA THR A 9 12.48 -62.54 46.60
C THR A 9 11.40 -61.85 45.72
N ARG A 10 10.66 -62.69 44.97
CA ARG A 10 9.28 -62.66 44.40
C ARG A 10 8.38 -61.43 44.60
N SER A 11 7.76 -60.83 43.59
CA SER A 11 6.68 -61.25 42.66
C SER A 11 5.28 -60.75 43.09
N THR A 12 4.64 -59.93 42.26
CA THR A 12 3.23 -60.10 41.87
C THR A 12 2.93 -59.24 40.64
N ALA A 13 2.40 -59.91 39.62
CA ALA A 13 1.93 -59.30 38.39
C ALA A 13 0.59 -58.57 38.62
N ALA A 14 0.37 -57.49 37.86
CA ALA A 14 -0.96 -57.08 37.45
C ALA A 14 -0.91 -56.64 35.98
N ARG A 15 -1.35 -57.56 35.11
CA ARG A 15 -1.66 -57.32 33.70
C ARG A 15 -2.91 -56.45 33.64
N TRP A 16 -2.88 -55.27 33.04
CA TRP A 16 -4.06 -54.71 32.35
C TRP A 16 -3.58 -53.88 31.16
N GLY A 17 -3.95 -54.34 29.96
CA GLY A 17 -3.65 -53.65 28.73
C GLY A 17 -4.73 -52.64 28.38
N ALA A 18 -4.33 -51.60 27.64
CA ALA A 18 -5.13 -50.86 26.67
C ALA A 18 -4.13 -49.96 25.91
N ARG A 19 -3.89 -50.21 24.62
CA ARG A 19 -4.54 -49.48 23.53
C ARG A 19 -4.39 -47.96 23.67
N CYS A 20 -3.53 -47.35 22.86
CA CYS A 20 -3.94 -46.63 21.66
C CYS A 20 -2.75 -45.92 21.03
N VAL A 21 -2.61 -46.15 19.73
CA VAL A 21 -1.78 -45.38 18.80
C VAL A 21 -2.27 -43.94 18.82
N GLY A 22 -1.36 -43.00 19.00
CA GLY A 22 -1.62 -41.57 18.92
C GLY A 22 -0.35 -40.87 18.47
N VAL A 23 0.03 -41.03 17.21
CA VAL A 23 1.04 -40.18 16.56
C VAL A 23 0.37 -38.84 16.30
N GLY A 24 0.37 -37.97 17.31
CA GLY A 24 0.03 -36.57 17.16
C GLY A 24 1.18 -35.87 16.45
N LEU A 25 1.10 -35.78 15.12
CA LEU A 25 2.00 -34.96 14.32
C LEU A 25 1.60 -33.49 14.55
N ALA A 26 2.13 -32.87 15.61
CA ALA A 26 1.97 -31.45 15.84
C ALA A 26 2.85 -30.68 14.84
N THR A 27 2.27 -30.32 13.70
CA THR A 27 2.84 -29.30 12.81
C THR A 27 2.81 -27.96 13.55
N ALA A 28 3.93 -27.59 14.17
CA ALA A 28 4.14 -26.24 14.66
C ALA A 28 4.30 -25.32 13.45
N LEU A 29 3.25 -24.56 13.16
CA LEU A 29 3.28 -23.49 12.16
C LEU A 29 4.10 -22.34 12.77
N ALA A 30 5.38 -22.29 12.42
CA ALA A 30 6.24 -21.18 12.82
C ALA A 30 5.84 -19.95 11.99
N VAL A 31 5.04 -19.07 12.58
CA VAL A 31 4.77 -17.74 12.04
C VAL A 31 6.03 -16.91 12.28
N ALA A 32 6.88 -16.80 11.26
CA ALA A 32 7.99 -15.86 11.26
C ALA A 32 7.41 -14.46 11.05
N PHE A 33 7.27 -13.68 12.12
CA PHE A 33 7.11 -12.24 12.00
C PHE A 33 8.44 -11.67 11.53
N ALA A 34 8.59 -11.50 10.22
CA ALA A 34 9.59 -10.59 9.70
C ALA A 34 9.17 -9.19 10.15
N ALA A 35 9.77 -8.70 11.23
CA ALA A 35 9.76 -7.28 11.53
C ALA A 35 10.58 -6.61 10.42
N GLY A 36 9.91 -6.22 9.33
CA GLY A 36 10.47 -5.31 8.37
C GLY A 36 10.83 -3.98 9.05
N PRO A 37 11.63 -3.13 8.40
CA PRO A 37 11.77 -1.76 8.86
C PRO A 37 10.37 -1.16 9.08
N ALA A 38 10.24 -0.24 10.03
CA ALA A 38 9.03 0.54 10.21
C ALA A 38 8.90 1.51 9.01
N SER A 39 8.68 0.96 7.82
CA SER A 39 8.05 1.67 6.71
C SER A 39 6.69 2.12 7.21
N ALA A 40 6.32 3.38 6.95
CA ALA A 40 4.94 3.77 7.18
C ALA A 40 4.04 2.85 6.32
N ALA A 41 2.77 2.80 6.69
CA ALA A 41 1.81 2.02 5.95
C ALA A 41 1.15 2.96 4.93
N PRO A 42 1.01 2.54 3.65
CA PRO A 42 0.35 3.36 2.63
C PRO A 42 -1.07 3.79 3.05
N GLY A 43 -1.69 2.98 3.91
CA GLY A 43 -3.07 3.13 4.34
C GLY A 43 -4.01 2.22 3.56
N PRO A 44 -5.30 2.21 3.91
CA PRO A 44 -6.28 1.39 3.22
C PRO A 44 -6.59 1.94 1.83
N GLN A 45 -6.87 1.06 0.86
CA GLN A 45 -7.61 1.47 -0.34
C GLN A 45 -9.02 1.88 0.08
N LEU A 46 -9.37 3.15 -0.14
CA LEU A 46 -10.69 3.69 0.15
C LEU A 46 -11.61 3.50 -1.05
N GLY A 47 -11.92 4.58 -1.78
CA GLY A 47 -12.66 4.56 -3.04
C GLY A 47 -11.78 4.53 -4.30
N ALA A 48 -10.46 4.66 -4.15
CA ALA A 48 -9.52 4.70 -5.28
C ALA A 48 -9.58 3.43 -6.14
N ALA A 49 -9.34 3.57 -7.44
CA ALA A 49 -9.39 2.46 -8.39
C ALA A 49 -8.35 1.37 -8.11
N VAL A 50 -7.19 1.75 -7.58
CA VAL A 50 -6.09 0.86 -7.18
C VAL A 50 -5.69 1.12 -5.73
N ALA A 51 -5.08 0.12 -5.10
CA ALA A 51 -4.54 0.29 -3.76
C ALA A 51 -3.29 1.19 -3.78
N PRO A 52 -3.11 2.08 -2.79
CA PRO A 52 -1.90 2.88 -2.69
C PRO A 52 -0.67 2.03 -2.36
N GLU A 53 0.45 2.36 -2.99
CA GLU A 53 1.78 1.86 -2.64
C GLU A 53 2.59 3.00 -2.01
N GLU A 54 3.12 2.78 -0.80
CA GLU A 54 3.93 3.80 -0.16
C GLU A 54 5.32 3.82 -0.78
N VAL A 55 5.72 5.01 -1.20
CA VAL A 55 7.03 5.30 -1.78
C VAL A 55 7.72 6.34 -0.92
N ALA A 56 9.01 6.13 -0.67
CA ALA A 56 9.81 7.01 0.18
C ALA A 56 10.20 8.29 -0.55
N ASP A 57 10.61 9.29 0.22
CA ASP A 57 11.09 10.58 -0.27
C ASP A 57 10.04 11.32 -1.13
N ASN A 58 10.49 12.21 -2.02
CA ASN A 58 9.63 13.03 -2.86
C ASN A 58 9.72 12.56 -4.33
N PRO A 59 9.11 11.42 -4.68
CA PRO A 59 9.30 10.84 -6.00
C PRO A 59 8.50 11.58 -7.07
N ASP A 60 9.00 11.48 -8.29
CA ASP A 60 8.41 12.04 -9.50
C ASP A 60 8.10 10.93 -10.52
N CYS A 61 7.57 11.27 -11.70
CA CYS A 61 7.21 10.26 -12.70
C CYS A 61 8.44 9.55 -13.29
N ASP A 62 9.60 10.22 -13.34
CA ASP A 62 10.84 9.68 -13.91
C ASP A 62 11.50 8.63 -12.99
N ASP A 63 11.16 8.62 -11.70
CA ASP A 63 11.59 7.59 -10.75
C ASP A 63 11.01 6.18 -11.05
N PHE A 64 9.95 6.10 -11.87
CA PHE A 64 9.20 4.87 -12.11
C PHE A 64 9.27 4.42 -13.58
N THR A 65 10.01 3.34 -13.83
CA THR A 65 10.19 2.83 -15.20
C THR A 65 8.90 2.40 -15.90
N GLN A 66 7.85 2.06 -15.14
CA GLN A 66 6.54 1.72 -15.71
C GLN A 66 5.80 2.93 -16.30
N PHE A 67 6.16 4.15 -15.91
CA PHE A 67 5.61 5.40 -16.47
C PHE A 67 6.50 5.98 -17.58
N ALA A 68 7.47 5.22 -18.09
CA ALA A 68 8.37 5.69 -19.13
C ALA A 68 7.60 6.23 -20.36
N GLY A 69 7.84 7.50 -20.67
CA GLY A 69 7.19 8.21 -21.77
C GLY A 69 5.90 8.94 -21.39
N ALA A 70 5.46 8.87 -20.14
CA ALA A 70 4.47 9.79 -19.59
C ALA A 70 5.08 11.18 -19.36
N GLU A 71 4.27 12.22 -19.49
CA GLU A 71 4.61 13.59 -19.12
C GLU A 71 4.07 13.87 -17.72
N GLU A 72 4.88 14.50 -16.88
CA GLU A 72 4.50 14.86 -15.51
C GLU A 72 3.75 16.19 -15.48
N PHE A 73 2.62 16.21 -14.76
CA PHE A 73 1.89 17.42 -14.40
C PHE A 73 1.65 17.41 -12.90
N ASP A 74 2.18 18.40 -12.20
CA ASP A 74 2.12 18.49 -10.75
C ASP A 74 1.46 19.79 -10.26
N THR A 75 1.19 19.83 -8.96
CA THR A 75 0.80 21.05 -8.27
C THR A 75 2.04 21.73 -7.70
N ASP A 76 2.19 23.05 -7.92
CA ASP A 76 3.29 23.83 -7.35
C ASP A 76 3.19 23.97 -5.80
N ASP A 77 1.97 23.90 -5.27
CA ASP A 77 1.62 24.06 -3.86
C ASP A 77 0.57 23.01 -3.46
N GLU A 78 0.10 23.05 -2.20
CA GLU A 78 -1.01 22.24 -1.69
C GLU A 78 -2.23 22.33 -2.63
N PRO A 79 -2.76 21.18 -3.11
CA PRO A 79 -3.87 21.19 -4.04
C PRO A 79 -5.11 21.79 -3.38
N THR A 80 -5.86 22.57 -4.16
CA THR A 80 -7.13 23.14 -3.70
C THR A 80 -8.31 22.55 -4.44
N ASN A 81 -9.47 22.49 -3.77
CA ASN A 81 -10.68 21.99 -4.38
C ASN A 81 -11.11 22.88 -5.56
N GLY A 82 -11.25 22.27 -6.75
CA GLY A 82 -11.56 22.96 -8.00
C GLY A 82 -10.33 23.52 -8.73
N GLN A 83 -9.11 23.21 -8.28
CA GLN A 83 -7.90 23.53 -9.02
C GLN A 83 -7.89 22.81 -10.36
N VAL A 84 -7.38 23.48 -11.39
CA VAL A 84 -7.27 22.93 -12.75
C VAL A 84 -5.81 23.01 -13.18
N LEU A 85 -5.26 21.86 -13.59
CA LEU A 85 -3.95 21.77 -14.23
C LEU A 85 -4.17 21.75 -15.75
N ASP A 86 -3.44 22.60 -16.46
CA ASP A 86 -3.52 22.68 -17.93
C ASP A 86 -2.52 21.69 -18.56
N ILE A 87 -3.03 20.80 -19.42
CA ILE A 87 -2.21 19.85 -20.17
C ILE A 87 -1.82 20.51 -21.50
N ASN A 88 -0.91 21.48 -21.42
CA ASN A 88 -0.34 22.20 -22.57
C ASN A 88 -1.40 22.78 -23.53
N GLY A 89 -2.55 23.23 -23.02
CA GLY A 89 -3.67 23.77 -23.77
C GLY A 89 -4.48 22.74 -24.59
N GLN A 90 -4.25 21.45 -24.38
CA GLN A 90 -4.91 20.36 -25.11
C GLN A 90 -5.91 19.57 -24.26
N GLY A 91 -5.83 19.72 -22.94
CA GLY A 91 -6.69 19.06 -21.96
C GLY A 91 -6.49 19.67 -20.58
N THR A 92 -7.22 19.16 -19.59
CA THR A 92 -7.14 19.62 -18.21
C THR A 92 -7.21 18.46 -17.24
N ILE A 93 -6.64 18.65 -16.04
CA ILE A 93 -6.89 17.80 -14.87
C ILE A 93 -7.56 18.68 -13.82
N THR A 94 -8.84 18.41 -13.52
CA THR A 94 -9.57 19.09 -12.46
C THR A 94 -9.45 18.32 -11.17
N LEU A 95 -8.98 18.98 -10.11
CA LEU A 95 -8.77 18.39 -8.79
C LEU A 95 -9.97 18.67 -7.88
N GLY A 96 -10.38 17.66 -7.11
CA GLY A 96 -11.25 17.80 -5.97
C GLY A 96 -10.49 17.46 -4.70
N VAL A 97 -10.63 18.31 -3.67
CA VAL A 97 -10.02 18.06 -2.36
C VAL A 97 -11.14 18.09 -1.33
N THR A 98 -11.32 16.98 -0.62
CA THR A 98 -12.37 16.84 0.38
C THR A 98 -11.75 16.48 1.72
N GLN A 99 -12.30 17.05 2.79
CA GLN A 99 -11.89 16.68 4.15
C GLN A 99 -12.74 15.52 4.63
N ARG A 100 -12.06 14.44 5.02
CA ARG A 100 -12.66 13.26 5.62
C ARG A 100 -12.61 13.35 7.13
N THR A 101 -13.75 13.10 7.78
CA THR A 101 -13.90 13.11 9.23
C THR A 101 -14.14 11.71 9.83
N GLU A 102 -13.92 10.67 9.04
CA GLU A 102 -14.06 9.26 9.41
C GLU A 102 -12.70 8.59 9.36
N GLU A 103 -12.45 7.63 10.24
CA GLU A 103 -11.15 6.95 10.34
C GLU A 103 -10.77 6.15 9.08
N PRO A 104 -9.53 6.28 8.57
CA PRO A 104 -8.55 7.29 8.94
C PRO A 104 -8.97 8.69 8.45
N ASP A 105 -8.92 9.69 9.33
CA ASP A 105 -9.29 11.08 9.01
C ASP A 105 -8.19 11.79 8.20
N GLY A 106 -8.55 12.86 7.47
CA GLY A 106 -7.61 13.67 6.68
C GLY A 106 -8.14 14.02 5.28
N GLN A 107 -7.25 14.52 4.41
CA GLN A 107 -7.62 14.99 3.08
C GLN A 107 -7.68 13.83 2.07
N LEU A 108 -8.75 13.83 1.26
CA LEU A 108 -8.91 12.99 0.09
C LEU A 108 -8.84 13.82 -1.18
N LEU A 109 -8.19 13.26 -2.19
CA LEU A 109 -8.06 13.80 -3.53
C LEU A 109 -8.93 13.00 -4.51
N SER A 110 -9.60 13.73 -5.39
CA SER A 110 -10.16 13.19 -6.63
C SER A 110 -9.58 13.98 -7.81
N PHE A 111 -9.57 13.36 -8.99
CA PHE A 111 -9.25 14.06 -10.22
C PHE A 111 -10.16 13.62 -11.36
N ASP A 112 -10.30 14.49 -12.36
CA ASP A 112 -11.02 14.25 -13.60
C ASP A 112 -10.24 14.89 -14.76
N VAL A 113 -9.97 14.13 -15.81
CA VAL A 113 -9.21 14.54 -16.98
C VAL A 113 -10.17 14.84 -18.12
N GLU A 114 -10.07 16.04 -18.68
CA GLU A 114 -10.74 16.40 -19.93
C GLU A 114 -9.71 16.49 -21.07
N GLY A 115 -10.05 15.96 -22.24
CA GLY A 115 -9.20 16.00 -23.43
C GLY A 115 -8.69 14.62 -23.86
N PRO A 116 -7.76 14.55 -24.83
CA PRO A 116 -7.27 13.29 -25.39
C PRO A 116 -6.14 12.68 -24.54
N PHE A 117 -6.28 12.67 -23.22
CA PHE A 117 -5.25 12.25 -22.28
C PHE A 117 -5.82 11.35 -21.19
N ALA A 118 -4.96 10.52 -20.61
CA ALA A 118 -5.27 9.70 -19.45
C ALA A 118 -4.07 9.63 -18.50
N VAL A 119 -4.34 9.31 -17.23
CA VAL A 119 -3.34 9.14 -16.18
C VAL A 119 -2.95 7.66 -16.08
N VAL A 120 -1.65 7.38 -16.09
CA VAL A 120 -1.10 6.02 -15.84
C VAL A 120 -0.56 5.86 -14.42
N GLY A 121 -0.28 6.97 -13.74
CA GLY A 121 0.11 6.99 -12.34
C GLY A 121 -0.24 8.31 -11.66
N ALA A 122 -0.64 8.26 -10.40
CA ALA A 122 -0.81 9.45 -9.54
C ALA A 122 0.04 9.31 -8.28
N ILE A 123 0.78 10.35 -7.92
CA ILE A 123 1.68 10.39 -6.76
C ILE A 123 1.14 11.45 -5.80
N VAL A 124 0.58 11.03 -4.67
CA VAL A 124 -0.01 11.93 -3.66
C VAL A 124 0.95 12.07 -2.48
N LYS A 125 1.52 13.26 -2.34
CA LYS A 125 2.62 13.55 -1.41
C LYS A 125 2.10 14.19 -0.13
N GLY A 126 2.45 13.62 1.02
CA GLY A 126 2.00 14.11 2.33
C GLY A 126 3.11 14.77 3.14
N GLY A 127 2.76 15.79 3.93
CA GLY A 127 3.68 16.41 4.90
C GLY A 127 4.69 17.37 4.26
N PRO A 128 5.76 17.78 4.97
CA PRO A 128 6.74 18.72 4.43
C PRO A 128 7.46 18.14 3.21
N ALA A 129 7.60 18.94 2.13
CA ALA A 129 8.15 18.51 0.83
C ALA A 129 9.55 17.83 0.85
N ASN A 130 10.30 17.93 1.95
CA ASN A 130 11.64 17.33 2.10
C ASN A 130 11.72 16.23 3.16
N GLU A 131 10.61 15.89 3.84
CA GLU A 131 10.54 14.84 4.86
C GLU A 131 9.37 13.87 4.65
N GLY A 132 8.52 14.12 3.65
CA GLY A 132 7.35 13.34 3.33
C GLY A 132 7.65 12.23 2.34
N GLY A 133 7.10 11.04 2.58
CA GLY A 133 6.88 10.04 1.54
C GLY A 133 5.69 10.43 0.65
N ALA A 134 5.29 9.50 -0.21
CA ALA A 134 4.08 9.62 -1.02
C ALA A 134 3.34 8.28 -1.10
N ASN A 135 2.08 8.36 -1.48
CA ASN A 135 1.35 7.20 -1.99
C ASN A 135 1.34 7.25 -3.52
N LEU A 136 1.81 6.18 -4.13
CA LEU A 136 1.72 5.92 -5.55
C LEU A 136 0.45 5.12 -5.86
N TYR A 137 -0.31 5.58 -6.86
CA TYR A 137 -1.42 4.88 -7.46
C TYR A 137 -1.04 4.49 -8.90
N ASP A 138 -0.60 3.25 -9.09
CA ASP A 138 -0.17 2.73 -10.39
C ASP A 138 -1.36 2.12 -11.16
N TYR A 139 -1.77 2.80 -12.22
CA TYR A 139 -2.91 2.38 -13.04
C TYR A 139 -2.52 1.44 -14.18
N THR A 140 -1.23 1.22 -14.44
CA THR A 140 -0.75 0.35 -15.53
C THR A 140 -1.17 -1.11 -15.34
N GLY A 141 -1.41 -1.53 -14.10
CA GLY A 141 -1.93 -2.86 -13.75
C GLY A 141 -3.44 -3.02 -13.91
N THR A 142 -4.20 -1.94 -14.15
CA THR A 142 -5.64 -2.01 -14.40
C THR A 142 -5.92 -2.59 -15.80
N PRO A 143 -7.12 -3.15 -16.07
CA PRO A 143 -7.45 -3.65 -17.41
C PRO A 143 -7.32 -2.61 -18.53
N ALA A 144 -7.53 -1.33 -18.21
CA ALA A 144 -7.36 -0.22 -19.15
C ALA A 144 -5.89 0.26 -19.23
N GLY A 145 -5.09 0.02 -18.18
CA GLY A 145 -3.71 0.50 -18.07
C GLY A 145 -3.58 2.00 -17.82
N GLN A 146 -4.70 2.73 -17.81
CA GLN A 146 -4.81 4.18 -17.70
C GLN A 146 -6.24 4.54 -17.30
N ILE A 147 -6.44 5.71 -16.69
CA ILE A 147 -7.77 6.21 -16.30
C ILE A 147 -7.91 7.71 -16.51
N GLU A 148 -9.14 8.18 -16.68
CA GLU A 148 -9.47 9.60 -16.84
C GLU A 148 -9.97 10.23 -15.54
N ALA A 149 -10.41 9.45 -14.56
CA ALA A 149 -10.87 9.96 -13.28
C ALA A 149 -10.68 8.94 -12.16
N ASP A 150 -10.41 9.44 -10.96
CA ASP A 150 -10.35 8.63 -9.74
C ASP A 150 -10.76 9.47 -8.51
N VAL A 151 -11.05 8.79 -7.42
CA VAL A 151 -11.58 9.39 -6.18
C VAL A 151 -10.94 8.77 -4.94
N ASP A 152 -11.01 9.50 -3.84
CA ASP A 152 -10.57 9.04 -2.51
C ASP A 152 -9.08 8.63 -2.45
N LEU A 153 -8.23 9.26 -3.27
CA LEU A 153 -6.78 9.17 -3.15
C LEU A 153 -6.34 9.92 -1.90
N HIS A 154 -5.23 9.51 -1.29
CA HIS A 154 -4.73 10.14 -0.08
C HIS A 154 -3.22 9.98 0.03
N ALA A 155 -2.59 10.86 0.79
CA ALA A 155 -1.18 10.70 1.16
C ALA A 155 -0.99 9.59 2.21
N GLN A 156 0.26 9.28 2.55
CA GLN A 156 0.57 8.25 3.56
C GLN A 156 -0.03 8.56 4.93
N LEU A 157 -0.14 7.51 5.75
CA LEU A 157 -0.58 7.63 7.13
C LEU A 157 0.53 8.18 8.04
N ASN A 158 0.15 8.99 9.02
CA ASN A 158 1.05 9.51 10.06
C ASN A 158 1.02 8.63 11.33
N PRO A 159 2.13 7.96 11.71
CA PRO A 159 2.25 7.28 12.99
C PRO A 159 2.75 8.23 14.10
N PRO A 160 2.27 8.11 15.35
CA PRO A 160 1.20 7.23 15.83
C PRO A 160 -0.17 7.91 15.68
N GLY A 161 -1.12 7.25 15.03
CA GLY A 161 -2.46 7.79 14.86
C GLY A 161 -3.20 7.18 13.68
N ASN A 162 -2.46 6.73 12.67
CA ASN A 162 -3.03 6.22 11.42
C ASN A 162 -3.94 7.23 10.71
N ALA A 163 -3.85 8.52 11.03
CA ALA A 163 -4.51 9.59 10.28
C ALA A 163 -3.81 9.77 8.94
N ILE A 164 -4.56 10.13 7.90
CA ILE A 164 -4.02 10.53 6.61
C ILE A 164 -3.28 11.86 6.82
N THR A 165 -2.05 11.95 6.28
CA THR A 165 -1.31 13.20 6.29
C THR A 165 -1.95 14.19 5.32
N ASP A 166 -2.00 15.48 5.68
CA ASP A 166 -2.42 16.53 4.75
C ASP A 166 -1.57 16.49 3.47
N ILE A 167 -2.26 16.64 2.34
CA ILE A 167 -1.68 16.60 1.01
C ILE A 167 -0.89 17.88 0.79
N SER A 168 0.39 17.74 0.45
CA SER A 168 1.26 18.87 0.17
C SER A 168 1.38 19.13 -1.33
N HIS A 169 1.43 18.08 -2.14
CA HIS A 169 1.59 18.15 -3.59
C HIS A 169 1.00 16.89 -4.22
N VAL A 170 0.67 16.98 -5.50
CA VAL A 170 0.28 15.82 -6.31
C VAL A 170 1.01 15.89 -7.64
N ALA A 171 1.50 14.76 -8.14
CA ALA A 171 2.01 14.63 -9.50
C ALA A 171 1.22 13.56 -10.27
N PHE A 172 0.89 13.85 -11.53
CA PHE A 172 0.21 12.95 -12.44
C PHE A 172 1.14 12.59 -13.59
N CYS A 173 1.29 11.29 -13.84
CA CYS A 173 1.99 10.77 -15.00
C CYS A 173 0.97 10.55 -16.12
N VAL A 174 1.01 11.44 -17.12
CA VAL A 174 -0.02 11.57 -18.17
C VAL A 174 0.47 11.03 -19.50
N VAL A 175 -0.38 10.31 -20.21
CA VAL A 175 -0.15 9.84 -21.59
C VAL A 175 -1.31 10.25 -22.49
N PRO A 176 -1.11 10.31 -23.82
CA PRO A 176 -2.23 10.42 -24.75
C PRO A 176 -3.21 9.25 -24.58
N ASP A 177 -4.50 9.53 -24.52
CA ASP A 177 -5.52 8.48 -24.42
C ASP A 177 -5.61 7.72 -25.76
N GLY A 178 -5.26 6.43 -25.73
CA GLY A 178 -5.34 5.54 -26.88
C GLY A 178 -6.75 5.28 -27.42
N ASN A 179 -7.81 5.73 -26.75
CA ASN A 179 -9.20 5.57 -27.19
C ASN A 179 -9.74 6.75 -28.04
N ASN A 180 -8.98 7.85 -28.17
CA ASN A 180 -9.37 9.03 -28.93
C ASN A 180 -8.86 9.04 -30.39
N THR A 181 -9.08 7.95 -31.14
CA THR A 181 -8.88 7.89 -32.61
C THR A 181 -10.18 7.83 -33.39
#